data_AF-A0A5B9GNN7-F1
#
_entry.id   AF-A0A5B9GNN7-F1
#
_cell.length_a   1.000
_cell.length_b   1.000
_cell.length_c   1.000
_cell.angle_alpha   90.00
_cell.angle_beta   90.00
_cell.angle_gamma   90.00
#
_symmetry.space_group_name_H-M   'P 1'
#
loop_
_entity.id
_entity.type
_entity.pdbx_description
1 polymer ?
#
loop_
_entity_poly.entity_id
_entity_poly.type
_entity_poly.pdbx_seq_one_letter_code
_entity_poly.pdbx_strand_id
1 'polypeptide(L)'
;MRSGKVSTMRHGRSGILKLKLAVLSFLSVSAFTASASARTYHAASHHTGVHKIVFSASGHAAGRYAGGRWHPAAGRYRSGYHGGHVIQCVAYAKSASEVMLHGNARDWWHNASGVYDRGHAPEAGSVLNFRATRRMPLGHVAVVRNVVDNRTIMIDQSHWAQAGISRNVAVIDVSPNNDWSAVRVALNNHSGGFGSIYPTYGFIYARHPGAERNMQQEVMTAWAKKGTTTQLAQAPATPRQISAGQEDPNIAFDDNN
;
A
#
# COMPACT_ATOMS: atom_id res chain seq x y z
N MET A 1 -34.14 22.71 -57.17
CA MET A 1 -34.03 24.19 -57.15
C MET A 1 -33.88 24.66 -55.71
N ARG A 2 -32.96 25.61 -55.53
CA ARG A 2 -32.60 26.41 -54.34
C ARG A 2 -33.66 26.60 -53.25
N SER A 3 -33.17 26.61 -51.99
CA SER A 3 -33.25 27.71 -50.99
C SER A 3 -33.45 27.09 -49.60
N GLY A 4 -32.57 27.18 -48.61
CA GLY A 4 -31.68 28.28 -48.25
C GLY A 4 -32.27 29.03 -47.04
N LYS A 5 -31.92 28.63 -45.81
CA LYS A 5 -31.96 29.51 -44.64
C LYS A 5 -30.96 29.06 -43.57
N VAL A 6 -29.78 29.64 -43.70
CA VAL A 6 -28.79 29.83 -42.65
C VAL A 6 -29.36 30.86 -41.68
N SER A 7 -29.33 30.60 -40.38
CA SER A 7 -29.60 31.61 -39.35
C SER A 7 -28.30 31.93 -38.63
N THR A 8 -27.79 33.13 -38.89
CA THR A 8 -26.57 33.70 -38.34
C THR A 8 -26.82 34.44 -37.04
N MET A 9 -25.86 34.29 -36.12
CA MET A 9 -25.35 35.24 -35.14
C MET A 9 -26.31 35.90 -34.12
N ARG A 10 -25.95 35.75 -32.85
CA ARG A 10 -25.82 36.92 -31.95
C ARG A 10 -24.60 36.80 -31.05
N HIS A 11 -23.66 37.71 -31.30
CA HIS A 11 -22.57 38.10 -30.41
C HIS A 11 -23.13 38.69 -29.12
N GLY A 12 -22.52 38.33 -27.99
CA GLY A 12 -22.97 38.74 -26.66
C GLY A 12 -21.85 38.83 -25.64
N ARG A 13 -20.99 39.85 -25.83
CA ARG A 13 -20.45 40.73 -24.79
C ARG A 13 -19.42 40.15 -23.79
N SER A 14 -18.20 40.61 -24.01
CA SER A 14 -17.07 40.69 -23.07
C SER A 14 -17.42 41.35 -21.74
N GLY A 15 -17.04 40.71 -20.64
CA GLY A 15 -17.03 41.29 -19.30
C GLY A 15 -15.75 40.90 -18.56
N ILE A 16 -14.67 41.64 -18.77
CA ILE A 16 -13.45 41.58 -17.96
C ILE A 16 -13.76 42.28 -16.64
N LEU A 17 -13.99 41.50 -15.58
CA LEU A 17 -14.04 42.01 -14.21
C LEU A 17 -12.65 41.88 -13.60
N LYS A 18 -11.86 42.95 -13.73
CA LYS A 18 -10.76 43.25 -12.81
C LYS A 18 -11.36 44.01 -11.64
N LEU A 19 -11.40 43.45 -10.42
CA LEU A 19 -11.27 44.28 -9.21
C LEU A 19 -10.91 43.50 -7.94
N LYS A 20 -9.70 43.80 -7.47
CA LYS A 20 -9.25 44.07 -6.09
C LYS A 20 -9.42 42.96 -5.03
N LEU A 21 -8.26 42.38 -4.71
CA LEU A 21 -7.82 41.95 -3.37
C LEU A 21 -8.47 42.83 -2.28
N ALA A 22 -9.24 42.20 -1.40
CA ALA A 22 -9.45 42.66 -0.04
C ALA A 22 -8.76 41.65 0.88
N VAL A 23 -7.59 42.03 1.39
CA VAL A 23 -6.94 41.31 2.49
C VAL A 23 -7.73 41.65 3.74
N LEU A 24 -8.67 40.79 4.11
CA LEU A 24 -9.33 40.84 5.41
C LEU A 24 -8.42 40.13 6.42
N SER A 25 -7.62 40.94 7.11
CA SER A 25 -6.85 40.53 8.29
C SER A 25 -7.80 40.07 9.39
N PHE A 26 -8.01 38.76 9.52
CA PHE A 26 -8.52 38.18 10.76
C PHE A 26 -7.35 38.05 11.74
N LEU A 27 -7.21 39.03 12.65
CA LEU A 27 -6.54 38.82 13.93
C LEU A 27 -7.37 37.77 14.69
N SER A 28 -7.02 36.50 14.55
CA SER A 28 -7.49 35.49 15.51
C SER A 28 -6.67 35.63 16.79
N VAL A 29 -7.33 36.13 17.82
CA VAL A 29 -6.83 36.17 19.18
C VAL A 29 -6.45 34.75 19.59
N SER A 30 -5.16 34.53 19.79
CA SER A 30 -4.65 33.30 20.39
C SER A 30 -5.01 33.33 21.87
N ALA A 31 -6.14 32.72 22.23
CA ALA A 31 -6.44 32.42 23.63
C ALA A 31 -5.50 31.28 24.08
N PHE A 32 -4.45 31.67 24.80
CA PHE A 32 -3.59 30.75 25.54
C PHE A 32 -4.46 30.06 26.61
N THR A 33 -4.93 28.84 26.32
CA THR A 33 -5.50 27.98 27.36
C THR A 33 -4.34 27.48 28.20
N ALA A 34 -4.15 28.08 29.38
CA ALA A 34 -3.27 27.53 30.40
C ALA A 34 -3.77 26.12 30.76
N SER A 35 -2.94 25.11 30.50
CA SER A 35 -3.21 23.75 30.95
C SER A 35 -3.08 23.72 32.46
N ALA A 36 -4.21 23.61 33.17
CA ALA A 36 -4.22 23.39 34.61
C ALA A 36 -3.67 21.98 34.87
N SER A 37 -2.39 21.91 35.25
CA SER A 37 -1.78 20.69 35.78
C SER A 37 -2.35 20.44 37.17
N ALA A 38 -3.36 19.58 37.27
CA ALA A 38 -3.79 19.02 38.54
C ALA A 38 -2.68 18.08 39.04
N ARG A 39 -1.85 18.57 39.98
CA ARG A 39 -0.95 17.72 40.78
C ARG A 39 -1.81 16.88 41.72
N THR A 40 -2.09 15.65 41.34
CA THR A 40 -2.54 14.62 42.28
C THR A 40 -1.38 14.28 43.22
N TYR A 41 -1.49 14.71 44.48
CA TYR A 41 -0.66 14.22 45.56
C TYR A 41 -1.09 12.77 45.85
N HIS A 42 -0.35 11.80 45.31
CA HIS A 42 -0.42 10.43 45.82
C HIS A 42 0.30 10.40 47.17
N ALA A 43 -0.48 10.41 48.25
CA ALA A 43 0.03 10.08 49.57
C ALA A 43 0.57 8.63 49.52
N ALA A 44 1.90 8.50 49.57
CA ALA A 44 2.56 7.23 49.76
C ALA A 44 2.27 6.74 51.18
N SER A 45 1.29 5.86 51.34
CA SER A 45 1.18 5.06 52.56
C SER A 45 2.33 4.07 52.60
N HIS A 46 3.34 4.38 53.40
CA HIS A 46 4.37 3.42 53.80
C HIS A 46 3.72 2.36 54.70
N HIS A 47 3.42 1.19 54.13
CA HIS A 47 3.06 0.02 54.90
C HIS A 47 4.36 -0.65 55.38
N THR A 48 4.82 -0.30 56.58
CA THR A 48 5.84 -1.08 57.30
C THR A 48 5.17 -2.35 57.83
N GLY A 49 5.07 -3.37 56.96
CA GLY A 49 4.48 -4.67 57.28
C GLY A 49 5.50 -5.77 57.05
N VAL A 50 5.93 -6.42 58.14
CA VAL A 50 6.81 -7.59 58.18
C VAL A 50 6.36 -8.63 57.14
N HIS A 51 7.22 -8.95 56.17
CA HIS A 51 6.97 -10.02 55.21
C HIS A 51 6.97 -11.37 55.92
N LYS A 52 5.79 -11.87 56.29
CA LYS A 52 5.60 -13.29 56.56
C LYS A 52 5.55 -14.00 55.22
N ILE A 53 6.58 -14.77 54.92
CA ILE A 53 6.58 -15.72 53.80
C ILE A 53 5.50 -16.75 54.14
N VAL A 54 4.36 -16.66 53.46
CA VAL A 54 3.30 -17.69 53.52
C VAL A 54 3.34 -18.43 52.20
N PHE A 55 3.67 -19.72 52.26
CA PHE A 55 3.49 -20.63 51.13
C PHE A 55 1.99 -20.76 50.86
N SER A 56 1.51 -20.21 49.74
CA SER A 56 0.13 -20.42 49.31
C SER A 56 -0.06 -21.87 48.87
N ALA A 57 -0.63 -22.66 49.78
CA ALA A 57 -1.22 -23.94 49.46
C ALA A 57 -2.44 -23.76 48.54
N SER A 58 -2.61 -24.75 47.68
CA SER A 58 -3.63 -24.90 46.66
C SER A 58 -5.04 -24.46 47.08
N GLY A 59 -5.74 -23.87 46.10
CA GLY A 59 -7.09 -23.28 46.17
C GLY A 59 -8.08 -23.91 47.16
N HIS A 60 -8.47 -23.11 48.15
CA HIS A 60 -9.73 -23.29 48.86
C HIS A 60 -10.82 -22.47 48.16
N ALA A 61 -11.85 -23.16 47.69
CA ALA A 61 -13.02 -22.55 47.07
C ALA A 61 -13.72 -21.62 48.07
N ALA A 62 -13.63 -20.31 47.83
CA ALA A 62 -14.46 -19.35 48.55
C ALA A 62 -15.92 -19.60 48.15
N GLY A 63 -16.78 -19.90 49.11
CA GLY A 63 -18.22 -19.83 48.91
C GLY A 63 -18.88 -19.43 50.22
N ARG A 64 -20.11 -18.95 50.10
CA ARG A 64 -20.89 -18.47 51.24
C ARG A 64 -22.02 -19.46 51.49
N TYR A 65 -22.26 -19.76 52.75
CA TYR A 65 -23.45 -20.45 53.20
C TYR A 65 -24.54 -19.41 53.48
N ALA A 66 -25.67 -19.51 52.79
CA ALA A 66 -26.87 -18.71 53.06
C ALA A 66 -28.07 -19.65 53.02
N GLY A 67 -28.95 -19.60 54.04
CA GLY A 67 -30.17 -20.41 54.09
C GLY A 67 -29.98 -21.93 54.08
N GLY A 68 -28.86 -22.45 54.62
CA GLY A 68 -28.60 -23.89 54.69
C GLY A 68 -28.14 -24.54 53.37
N ARG A 69 -27.80 -23.74 52.34
CA ARG A 69 -27.30 -24.23 51.05
C ARG A 69 -25.96 -23.57 50.69
N TRP A 70 -25.01 -24.35 50.19
CA TRP A 70 -23.72 -23.85 49.70
C TRP A 70 -23.89 -23.13 48.37
N HIS A 71 -23.39 -21.89 48.28
CA HIS A 71 -23.21 -21.19 47.02
C HIS A 71 -21.70 -21.06 46.73
N PRO A 72 -21.16 -21.72 45.70
CA PRO A 72 -19.78 -21.45 45.29
C PRO A 72 -19.70 -19.98 44.88
N ALA A 73 -18.65 -19.26 45.29
CA ALA A 73 -18.37 -17.98 44.69
C ALA A 73 -17.99 -18.28 43.24
N ALA A 74 -18.97 -18.17 42.35
CA ALA A 74 -18.74 -18.03 40.93
C ALA A 74 -18.07 -16.68 40.73
N GLY A 75 -16.78 -16.61 41.09
CA GLY A 75 -15.87 -15.65 40.51
C GLY A 75 -16.05 -15.83 39.03
N ARG A 76 -16.68 -14.85 38.39
CA ARG A 76 -16.70 -14.75 36.94
C ARG A 76 -15.23 -14.64 36.57
N TYR A 77 -14.60 -15.75 36.26
CA TYR A 77 -13.42 -15.78 35.42
C TYR A 77 -13.90 -15.11 34.14
N ARG A 78 -13.78 -13.78 34.08
CA ARG A 78 -13.83 -13.03 32.84
C ARG A 78 -12.62 -13.58 32.11
N SER A 79 -12.86 -14.60 31.29
CA SER A 79 -11.90 -15.05 30.32
C SER A 79 -11.45 -13.79 29.59
N GLY A 80 -10.27 -13.31 29.97
CA GLY A 80 -9.60 -12.23 29.29
C GLY A 80 -9.25 -12.80 27.93
N TYR A 81 -10.21 -12.75 27.01
CA TYR A 81 -9.90 -12.74 25.60
C TYR A 81 -8.81 -11.70 25.46
N HIS A 82 -7.59 -12.16 25.20
CA HIS A 82 -6.52 -11.30 24.76
C HIS A 82 -7.05 -10.71 23.46
N GLY A 83 -7.66 -9.53 23.57
CA GLY A 83 -8.27 -8.80 22.48
C GLY A 83 -7.16 -8.32 21.56
N GLY A 84 -6.57 -9.24 20.81
CA GLY A 84 -5.72 -8.92 19.69
C GLY A 84 -6.57 -8.07 18.75
N HIS A 85 -6.26 -6.78 18.65
CA HIS A 85 -6.93 -5.88 17.72
C HIS A 85 -6.82 -6.47 16.31
N VAL A 86 -7.95 -6.92 15.76
CA VAL A 86 -8.00 -7.40 14.37
C VAL A 86 -7.75 -6.18 13.49
N ILE A 87 -6.60 -6.17 12.83
CA ILE A 87 -6.27 -5.10 11.87
C ILE A 87 -7.25 -5.19 10.69
N GLN A 88 -7.74 -4.02 10.27
CA GLN A 88 -8.66 -3.91 9.14
C GLN A 88 -7.90 -3.99 7.81
N CYS A 89 -8.58 -4.38 6.73
CA CYS A 89 -7.97 -4.57 5.42
C CYS A 89 -7.22 -3.33 4.90
N VAL A 90 -7.81 -2.14 5.04
CA VAL A 90 -7.21 -0.84 4.67
C VAL A 90 -5.93 -0.58 5.50
N ALA A 91 -5.97 -0.80 6.80
CA ALA A 91 -4.82 -0.60 7.69
C ALA A 91 -3.70 -1.58 7.35
N TYR A 92 -4.05 -2.84 7.10
CA TYR A 92 -3.09 -3.85 6.67
C TYR A 92 -2.45 -3.50 5.32
N ALA A 93 -3.25 -3.15 4.31
CA ALA A 93 -2.75 -2.82 2.97
C ALA A 93 -1.75 -1.66 3.00
N LYS A 94 -1.99 -0.62 3.80
CA LYS A 94 -1.02 0.46 4.03
C LYS A 94 0.28 -0.01 4.67
N SER A 95 0.21 -0.96 5.60
CA SER A 95 1.41 -1.50 6.26
C SER A 95 2.19 -2.49 5.40
N ALA A 96 1.54 -3.11 4.42
CA ALA A 96 2.07 -4.23 3.63
C ALA A 96 2.34 -3.88 2.16
N SER A 97 2.03 -2.66 1.72
CA SER A 97 2.27 -2.15 0.38
C SER A 97 2.71 -0.68 0.44
N GLU A 98 3.18 -0.15 -0.68
CA GLU A 98 3.57 1.26 -0.83
C GLU A 98 2.39 2.16 -1.23
N VAL A 99 1.16 1.63 -1.25
CA VAL A 99 -0.05 2.38 -1.59
C VAL A 99 -0.66 3.00 -0.33
N MET A 100 -0.59 4.33 -0.22
CA MET A 100 -1.03 5.09 0.94
C MET A 100 -2.26 5.94 0.61
N LEU A 101 -3.45 5.33 0.64
CA LEU A 101 -4.71 5.98 0.31
C LEU A 101 -5.66 6.11 1.52
N HIS A 102 -6.44 7.18 1.57
CA HIS A 102 -7.43 7.40 2.63
C HIS A 102 -8.83 6.93 2.22
N GLY A 103 -9.73 6.80 3.20
CA GLY A 103 -11.11 6.34 2.98
C GLY A 103 -11.29 4.83 3.13
N ASN A 104 -12.51 4.37 2.86
CA ASN A 104 -12.83 2.94 2.87
C ASN A 104 -12.27 2.27 1.61
N ALA A 105 -12.18 0.95 1.61
CA ALA A 105 -11.65 0.19 0.48
C ALA A 105 -12.35 0.50 -0.85
N ARG A 106 -13.68 0.63 -0.86
CA ARG A 106 -14.46 1.00 -2.05
C ARG A 106 -14.06 2.36 -2.66
N ASP A 107 -13.57 3.28 -1.83
CA ASP A 107 -13.24 4.64 -2.23
C ASP A 107 -11.82 4.69 -2.87
N TRP A 108 -10.97 3.70 -2.57
CA TRP A 108 -9.56 3.68 -3.00
C TRP A 108 -9.39 3.72 -4.51
N TRP A 109 -10.29 3.12 -5.29
CA TRP A 109 -10.14 3.13 -6.75
C TRP A 109 -10.23 4.55 -7.30
N HIS A 110 -11.15 5.35 -6.77
CA HIS A 110 -11.31 6.74 -7.17
C HIS A 110 -10.19 7.62 -6.58
N ASN A 111 -9.84 7.40 -5.31
CA ASN A 111 -8.79 8.15 -4.62
C ASN A 111 -7.39 7.91 -5.20
N ALA A 112 -7.15 6.75 -5.81
CA ALA A 112 -5.91 6.45 -6.53
C ALA A 112 -5.78 7.25 -7.84
N SER A 113 -6.89 7.71 -8.42
CA SER A 113 -6.85 8.40 -9.72
C SER A 113 -5.95 9.63 -9.69
N GLY A 114 -4.96 9.67 -10.57
CA GLY A 114 -4.01 10.79 -10.67
C GLY A 114 -2.90 10.78 -9.61
N VAL A 115 -2.96 9.89 -8.62
CA VAL A 115 -1.91 9.73 -7.60
C VAL A 115 -1.14 8.43 -7.80
N TYR A 116 -1.84 7.34 -8.12
CA TYR A 116 -1.27 6.03 -8.42
C TYR A 116 -1.77 5.53 -9.77
N ASP A 117 -0.94 4.79 -10.48
CA ASP A 117 -1.40 4.05 -11.66
C ASP A 117 -2.40 2.95 -11.26
N ARG A 118 -3.33 2.68 -12.17
CA ARG A 118 -4.38 1.68 -12.01
C ARG A 118 -4.52 0.87 -13.29
N GLY A 119 -4.90 -0.39 -13.16
CA GLY A 119 -5.07 -1.27 -14.32
C GLY A 119 -5.71 -2.59 -13.98
N HIS A 120 -5.71 -3.50 -14.95
CA HIS A 120 -6.33 -4.82 -14.87
C HIS A 120 -5.32 -5.97 -14.82
N ALA A 121 -4.04 -5.69 -15.07
CA ALA A 121 -3.00 -6.69 -14.98
C ALA A 121 -2.50 -6.81 -13.53
N PRO A 122 -2.42 -8.03 -12.95
CA PRO A 122 -1.87 -8.21 -11.62
C PRO A 122 -0.36 -7.98 -11.62
N GLU A 123 0.14 -7.35 -10.57
CA GLU A 123 1.59 -7.18 -10.32
C GLU A 123 1.88 -7.47 -8.85
N ALA A 124 3.01 -8.11 -8.55
CA ALA A 124 3.44 -8.29 -7.16
C ALA A 124 3.62 -6.93 -6.47
N GLY A 125 3.15 -6.80 -5.24
CA GLY A 125 3.15 -5.54 -4.48
C GLY A 125 1.98 -4.60 -4.80
N SER A 126 1.24 -4.82 -5.90
CA SER A 126 0.01 -4.07 -6.19
C SER A 126 -1.11 -4.41 -5.22
N VAL A 127 -2.13 -3.55 -5.16
CA VAL A 127 -3.32 -3.76 -4.32
C VAL A 127 -4.52 -4.10 -5.20
N LEU A 128 -5.07 -5.30 -5.04
CA LEU A 128 -6.35 -5.69 -5.63
C LEU A 128 -7.49 -4.98 -4.89
N ASN A 129 -8.32 -4.23 -5.62
CA ASN A 129 -9.44 -3.47 -5.07
C ASN A 129 -10.80 -4.08 -5.44
N PHE A 130 -11.55 -4.50 -4.44
CA PHE A 130 -12.88 -5.09 -4.57
C PHE A 130 -13.97 -4.03 -4.50
N ARG A 131 -14.96 -4.15 -5.39
CA ARG A 131 -16.12 -3.25 -5.37
C ARG A 131 -17.00 -3.51 -4.14
N ALA A 132 -17.74 -2.48 -3.75
CA ALA A 132 -18.78 -2.64 -2.74
C ALA A 132 -19.90 -3.56 -3.26
N THR A 133 -20.38 -4.46 -2.40
CA THR A 133 -21.55 -5.30 -2.65
C THR A 133 -22.50 -5.22 -1.46
N ARG A 134 -23.73 -5.75 -1.60
CA ARG A 134 -24.69 -5.79 -0.48
C ARG A 134 -24.14 -6.47 0.78
N ARG A 135 -23.28 -7.47 0.63
CA ARG A 135 -22.66 -8.21 1.74
C ARG A 135 -21.30 -7.65 2.16
N MET A 136 -20.74 -6.70 1.38
CA MET A 136 -19.45 -6.06 1.62
C MET A 136 -19.53 -4.57 1.23
N PRO A 137 -20.29 -3.76 1.99
CA PRO A 137 -20.66 -2.39 1.58
C PRO A 137 -19.50 -1.39 1.61
N LEU A 138 -18.43 -1.70 2.35
CA LEU A 138 -17.22 -0.88 2.43
C LEU A 138 -16.18 -1.23 1.35
N GLY A 139 -16.46 -2.23 0.50
CA GLY A 139 -15.48 -2.83 -0.40
C GLY A 139 -14.42 -3.63 0.38
N HIS A 140 -13.35 -4.02 -0.31
CA HIS A 140 -12.18 -4.66 0.31
C HIS A 140 -10.92 -4.40 -0.49
N VAL A 141 -9.76 -4.54 0.15
CA VAL A 141 -8.44 -4.47 -0.50
C VAL A 141 -7.54 -5.60 -0.03
N ALA A 142 -6.75 -6.15 -0.95
CA ALA A 142 -5.76 -7.18 -0.66
C ALA A 142 -4.45 -6.89 -1.39
N VAL A 143 -3.32 -7.23 -0.77
CA VAL A 143 -2.00 -7.01 -1.36
C VAL A 143 -1.59 -8.25 -2.15
N VAL A 144 -1.22 -8.06 -3.41
CA VAL A 144 -0.72 -9.14 -4.27
C VAL A 144 0.70 -9.49 -3.83
N ARG A 145 0.93 -10.77 -3.54
CA ARG A 145 2.25 -11.30 -3.16
C ARG A 145 2.99 -11.87 -4.35
N ASN A 146 2.29 -12.63 -5.18
CA ASN A 146 2.85 -13.22 -6.39
C ASN A 146 1.75 -13.45 -7.44
N VAL A 147 2.13 -13.38 -8.71
CA VAL A 147 1.31 -13.80 -9.85
C VAL A 147 1.73 -15.20 -10.23
N VAL A 148 0.81 -16.16 -10.11
CA VAL A 148 1.09 -17.57 -10.38
C VAL A 148 0.96 -17.84 -11.88
N ASP A 149 -0.12 -17.35 -12.49
CA ASP A 149 -0.39 -17.45 -13.92
C ASP A 149 -1.32 -16.31 -14.37
N ASN A 150 -1.84 -16.38 -15.60
CA ASN A 150 -2.67 -15.33 -16.18
C ASN A 150 -4.03 -15.13 -15.47
N ARG A 151 -4.48 -16.09 -14.67
CA ARG A 151 -5.76 -16.13 -13.97
C ARG A 151 -5.63 -16.41 -12.48
N THR A 152 -4.43 -16.59 -11.95
CA THR A 152 -4.22 -16.95 -10.55
C THR A 152 -3.16 -16.06 -9.90
N ILE A 153 -3.51 -15.49 -8.76
CA ILE A 153 -2.59 -14.72 -7.91
C ILE A 153 -2.65 -15.23 -6.46
N MET A 154 -1.58 -14.97 -5.71
CA MET A 154 -1.55 -15.13 -4.27
C MET A 154 -1.62 -13.76 -3.61
N ILE A 155 -2.53 -13.58 -2.66
CA ILE A 155 -2.72 -12.34 -1.92
C ILE A 155 -2.49 -12.51 -0.43
N ASP A 156 -2.16 -11.42 0.23
CA ASP A 156 -2.31 -11.28 1.67
C ASP A 156 -3.44 -10.28 1.97
N GLN A 157 -4.22 -10.58 3.00
CA GLN A 157 -5.34 -9.74 3.42
C GLN A 157 -5.63 -9.87 4.91
N SER A 158 -6.50 -9.02 5.44
CA SER A 158 -6.99 -9.13 6.81
C SER A 158 -8.49 -8.92 6.90
N HIS A 159 -9.11 -9.56 7.90
CA HIS A 159 -10.50 -9.34 8.31
C HIS A 159 -11.56 -9.49 7.19
N TRP A 160 -11.38 -10.43 6.26
CA TRP A 160 -12.44 -10.83 5.31
C TRP A 160 -13.24 -12.01 5.85
N ALA A 161 -12.60 -13.17 5.99
CA ALA A 161 -13.25 -14.45 6.33
C ALA A 161 -12.85 -15.00 7.71
N GLN A 162 -11.87 -14.37 8.36
CA GLN A 162 -11.28 -14.77 9.63
C GLN A 162 -10.89 -13.55 10.44
N ALA A 163 -10.79 -13.73 11.76
CA ALA A 163 -10.08 -12.79 12.61
C ALA A 163 -8.58 -12.86 12.28
N GLY A 164 -7.97 -11.72 11.95
CA GLY A 164 -6.53 -11.59 11.72
C GLY A 164 -6.12 -11.50 10.24
N ILE A 165 -4.85 -11.83 10.00
CA ILE A 165 -4.19 -11.74 8.69
C ILE A 165 -4.18 -13.13 8.04
N SER A 166 -4.70 -13.22 6.82
CA SER A 166 -4.59 -14.39 5.95
C SER A 166 -3.47 -14.15 4.95
N ARG A 167 -2.50 -15.06 4.89
CA ARG A 167 -1.32 -14.98 4.01
C ARG A 167 -1.43 -16.00 2.88
N ASN A 168 -0.87 -15.69 1.72
CA ASN A 168 -0.79 -16.58 0.55
C ASN A 168 -2.14 -17.20 0.16
N VAL A 169 -3.21 -16.39 0.18
CA VAL A 169 -4.54 -16.82 -0.22
C VAL A 169 -4.64 -16.79 -1.73
N ALA A 170 -5.02 -17.91 -2.35
CA ALA A 170 -5.22 -17.97 -3.79
C ALA A 170 -6.47 -17.18 -4.21
N VAL A 171 -6.35 -16.44 -5.31
CA VAL A 171 -7.45 -15.74 -5.97
C VAL A 171 -7.40 -16.09 -7.45
N ILE A 172 -8.54 -16.47 -7.99
CA ILE A 172 -8.70 -16.79 -9.41
C ILE A 172 -9.57 -15.77 -10.13
N ASP A 173 -9.17 -15.38 -11.33
CA ASP A 173 -9.96 -14.58 -12.26
C ASP A 173 -10.98 -15.47 -12.99
N VAL A 174 -12.26 -15.17 -12.76
CA VAL A 174 -13.41 -15.81 -13.41
C VAL A 174 -14.12 -14.85 -14.37
N SER A 175 -13.50 -13.72 -14.69
CA SER A 175 -14.01 -12.79 -15.68
C SER A 175 -14.04 -13.44 -17.07
N PRO A 176 -15.05 -13.11 -17.90
CA PRO A 176 -15.12 -13.60 -19.28
C PRO A 176 -13.92 -13.17 -20.13
N ASN A 177 -13.41 -11.96 -19.87
CA ASN A 177 -12.43 -11.29 -20.72
C ASN A 177 -10.98 -11.41 -20.22
N ASN A 178 -10.74 -12.13 -19.12
CA ASN A 178 -9.42 -12.19 -18.47
C ASN A 178 -8.93 -10.80 -18.00
N ASP A 179 -9.84 -9.95 -17.56
CA ASP A 179 -9.60 -8.55 -17.16
C ASP A 179 -9.69 -8.35 -15.65
N TRP A 180 -9.73 -9.46 -14.89
CA TRP A 180 -9.82 -9.47 -13.43
C TRP A 180 -11.07 -8.79 -12.86
N SER A 181 -12.06 -8.43 -13.68
CA SER A 181 -13.29 -7.74 -13.23
C SER A 181 -14.16 -8.56 -12.29
N ALA A 182 -13.97 -9.88 -12.25
CA ALA A 182 -14.68 -10.81 -11.39
C ALA A 182 -13.74 -11.91 -10.89
N VAL A 183 -13.60 -12.04 -9.57
CA VAL A 183 -12.68 -13.02 -8.97
C VAL A 183 -13.38 -13.94 -7.98
N ARG A 184 -12.78 -15.10 -7.70
CA ARG A 184 -13.10 -15.88 -6.50
C ARG A 184 -11.89 -16.00 -5.60
N VAL A 185 -12.13 -15.92 -4.30
CA VAL A 185 -11.10 -16.03 -3.26
C VAL A 185 -11.17 -17.42 -2.63
N ALA A 186 -10.03 -18.07 -2.46
CA ALA A 186 -9.95 -19.37 -1.80
C ALA A 186 -10.51 -19.27 -0.38
N LEU A 187 -11.28 -20.30 0.00
CA LEU A 187 -11.76 -20.45 1.36
C LEU A 187 -10.61 -20.96 2.21
N ASN A 188 -10.57 -20.51 3.45
CA ASN A 188 -9.63 -20.92 4.49
C ASN A 188 -9.95 -22.31 5.07
N ASN A 189 -10.49 -23.21 4.25
CA ASN A 189 -10.88 -24.56 4.63
C ASN A 189 -10.00 -25.59 3.92
N HIS A 190 -9.83 -26.75 4.55
CA HIS A 190 -9.00 -27.85 4.02
C HIS A 190 -9.53 -28.45 2.71
N SER A 191 -10.69 -28.02 2.22
CA SER A 191 -11.31 -28.55 1.00
C SER A 191 -10.85 -27.87 -0.29
N GLY A 192 -10.01 -26.83 -0.21
CA GLY A 192 -9.45 -26.15 -1.40
C GLY A 192 -10.50 -25.43 -2.25
N GLY A 193 -11.68 -25.16 -1.69
CA GLY A 193 -12.78 -24.53 -2.40
C GLY A 193 -12.60 -23.03 -2.57
N PHE A 194 -13.29 -22.47 -3.55
CA PHE A 194 -13.37 -21.03 -3.77
C PHE A 194 -14.75 -20.49 -3.36
N GLY A 195 -14.76 -19.26 -2.83
CA GLY A 195 -15.98 -18.59 -2.40
C GLY A 195 -16.85 -18.06 -3.54
N SER A 196 -17.75 -17.14 -3.20
CA SER A 196 -18.58 -16.41 -4.17
C SER A 196 -17.74 -15.61 -5.18
N ILE A 197 -18.37 -15.24 -6.29
CA ILE A 197 -17.79 -14.31 -7.26
C ILE A 197 -17.87 -12.90 -6.67
N TYR A 198 -16.74 -12.21 -6.61
CA TYR A 198 -16.64 -10.83 -6.17
C TYR A 198 -16.22 -9.93 -7.33
N PRO A 199 -16.96 -8.83 -7.59
CA PRO A 199 -16.56 -7.86 -8.57
C PRO A 199 -15.37 -7.03 -8.06
N THR A 200 -14.43 -6.74 -8.95
CA THR A 200 -13.27 -5.90 -8.63
C THR A 200 -13.24 -4.67 -9.53
N TYR A 201 -12.49 -3.66 -9.11
CA TYR A 201 -12.10 -2.59 -10.02
C TYR A 201 -10.85 -2.95 -10.83
N GLY A 202 -9.92 -3.66 -10.21
CA GLY A 202 -8.61 -3.99 -10.76
C GLY A 202 -7.51 -3.80 -9.70
N PHE A 203 -6.33 -3.42 -10.16
CA PHE A 203 -5.13 -3.28 -9.36
C PHE A 203 -4.70 -1.80 -9.25
N ILE A 204 -4.26 -1.41 -8.07
CA ILE A 204 -3.61 -0.13 -7.79
C ILE A 204 -2.12 -0.39 -7.64
N TYR A 205 -1.31 0.25 -8.48
CA TYR A 205 0.14 0.02 -8.53
C TYR A 205 0.87 1.02 -7.64
N ALA A 206 1.96 0.57 -7.02
CA ALA A 206 2.86 1.40 -6.20
C ALA A 206 3.76 2.33 -7.05
N ARG A 207 3.20 2.96 -8.08
CA ARG A 207 3.90 3.89 -8.96
C ARG A 207 2.98 5.04 -9.35
N HIS A 208 3.56 6.22 -9.49
CA HIS A 208 2.82 7.39 -9.93
C HIS A 208 2.54 7.34 -11.44
N PRO A 209 1.43 7.93 -11.89
CA PRO A 209 1.14 8.01 -13.32
C PRO A 209 2.27 8.65 -14.11
N GLY A 210 2.81 7.89 -15.06
CA GLY A 210 3.90 8.32 -15.93
C GLY A 210 5.31 8.15 -15.35
N ALA A 211 5.49 7.56 -14.17
CA ALA A 211 6.80 7.24 -13.61
C ALA A 211 7.63 6.35 -14.56
N GLU A 212 6.99 5.37 -15.19
CA GLU A 212 7.56 4.53 -16.26
C GLU A 212 8.19 5.39 -17.37
N ARG A 213 7.39 6.29 -17.96
CA ARG A 213 7.82 7.16 -19.06
C ARG A 213 9.02 8.01 -18.67
N ASN A 214 9.02 8.52 -17.45
CA ASN A 214 10.12 9.32 -16.92
C ASN A 214 11.39 8.46 -16.75
N MET A 215 11.27 7.24 -16.22
CA MET A 215 12.39 6.30 -16.13
C MET A 215 12.94 5.93 -17.51
N GLN A 216 12.09 5.67 -18.51
CA GLN A 216 12.54 5.39 -19.87
C GLN A 216 13.26 6.61 -20.48
N GLN A 217 12.74 7.82 -20.30
CA GLN A 217 13.40 9.04 -20.74
C GLN A 217 14.75 9.26 -20.03
N GLU A 218 14.82 8.99 -18.73
CA GLU A 218 16.05 9.12 -17.94
C GLU A 218 17.11 8.10 -18.37
N VAL A 219 16.73 6.84 -18.59
CA VAL A 219 17.63 5.80 -19.10
C VAL A 219 18.14 6.15 -20.51
N MET A 220 17.26 6.60 -21.41
CA MET A 220 17.65 7.03 -22.76
C MET A 220 18.60 8.24 -22.72
N THR A 221 18.33 9.19 -21.82
CA THR A 221 19.20 10.37 -21.62
C THR A 221 20.55 9.98 -21.02
N ALA A 222 20.56 9.06 -20.05
CA ALA A 222 21.79 8.53 -19.44
C ALA A 222 22.65 7.78 -20.46
N TRP A 223 22.04 6.99 -21.35
CA TRP A 223 22.73 6.33 -22.45
C TRP A 223 23.27 7.32 -23.48
N ALA A 224 22.49 8.34 -23.86
CA ALA A 224 22.95 9.40 -24.76
C ALA A 224 24.16 10.17 -24.19
N LYS A 225 24.12 10.49 -22.88
CA LYS A 225 25.22 11.15 -22.15
C LYS A 225 26.47 10.27 -22.05
N LYS A 226 26.30 8.94 -21.87
CA LYS A 226 27.40 7.98 -21.86
C LYS A 226 28.05 7.84 -23.25
N GLY A 227 27.25 7.84 -24.32
CA GLY A 227 27.74 7.77 -25.70
C GLY A 227 28.50 9.01 -26.16
N THR A 228 28.20 10.20 -25.63
CA THR A 228 28.93 11.44 -25.93
C THR A 228 30.25 11.59 -25.16
N THR A 229 30.42 10.88 -24.05
CA THR A 229 31.64 10.92 -23.22
C THR A 229 32.71 9.91 -23.69
N THR A 230 32.38 8.98 -24.60
CA THR A 230 33.38 8.28 -25.40
C THR A 230 34.04 9.31 -26.31
N GLN A 231 35.08 9.95 -25.78
CA GLN A 231 35.98 10.87 -26.46
C GLN A 231 36.18 10.41 -27.90
N LEU A 232 35.96 11.34 -28.83
CA LEU A 232 36.76 11.39 -30.04
C LEU A 232 38.22 11.34 -29.58
N ALA A 233 38.81 10.15 -29.55
CA ALA A 233 40.24 10.02 -29.69
C ALA A 233 40.54 10.61 -31.07
N GLN A 234 40.82 11.91 -31.10
CA GLN A 234 41.36 12.56 -32.28
C GLN A 234 42.65 11.82 -32.59
N ALA A 235 42.60 11.01 -33.65
CA ALA A 235 43.80 10.40 -34.20
C ALA A 235 44.81 11.54 -34.45
N PRO A 236 46.07 11.41 -34.00
CA PRO A 236 47.07 12.42 -34.29
C PRO A 236 47.15 12.61 -35.81
N ALA A 237 47.06 13.87 -36.25
CA ALA A 237 47.13 14.26 -37.65
C ALA A 237 48.55 14.12 -38.20
N THR A 238 49.08 12.91 -38.28
CA THR A 238 50.24 12.58 -39.11
C THR A 238 50.26 11.08 -39.43
N PRO A 239 50.04 10.68 -40.68
CA PRO A 239 50.34 9.31 -41.10
C PRO A 239 51.85 9.11 -41.04
N ARG A 240 52.36 8.26 -40.14
CA ARG A 240 53.71 7.72 -40.29
C ARG A 240 53.66 6.75 -41.48
N GLN A 241 54.29 7.15 -42.59
CA GLN A 241 54.58 6.25 -43.70
C GLN A 241 55.53 5.16 -43.19
N ILE A 242 55.06 3.92 -43.15
CA ILE A 242 55.93 2.76 -43.01
C ILE A 242 56.63 2.55 -44.35
N SER A 243 57.92 2.90 -44.40
CA SER A 243 58.77 2.53 -45.54
C SER A 243 59.03 1.03 -45.44
N ALA A 244 58.69 0.29 -46.49
CA ALA A 244 59.04 -1.12 -46.61
C ALA A 244 60.57 -1.26 -46.60
N GLY A 245 61.08 -2.14 -45.73
CA GLY A 245 62.48 -2.56 -45.73
C GLY A 245 63.35 -1.92 -44.64
N GLN A 246 63.10 -2.24 -43.38
CA GLN A 246 64.16 -2.22 -42.38
C GLN A 246 63.98 -3.43 -41.46
N GLU A 247 64.93 -4.38 -41.55
CA GLU A 247 65.04 -5.52 -40.65
C GLU A 247 65.35 -5.00 -39.24
N ASP A 248 64.53 -5.40 -38.27
CA ASP A 248 64.69 -5.08 -36.86
C ASP A 248 65.55 -6.19 -36.21
N PRO A 249 66.78 -5.90 -35.74
CA PRO A 249 67.71 -6.92 -35.26
C PRO A 249 67.39 -7.44 -33.85
N ASN A 250 66.18 -7.24 -33.33
CA ASN A 250 65.85 -7.53 -31.93
C ASN A 250 64.72 -8.54 -31.71
N ILE A 251 64.37 -9.35 -32.72
CA ILE A 251 63.47 -10.49 -32.51
C ILE A 251 64.30 -11.75 -32.29
N ALA A 252 64.67 -12.01 -31.03
CA ALA A 252 65.11 -13.33 -30.60
C ALA A 252 63.86 -14.22 -30.42
N PHE A 253 63.74 -15.25 -31.26
CA PHE A 253 62.82 -16.36 -31.03
C PHE A 253 63.50 -17.35 -30.09
N ASP A 254 63.08 -17.39 -28.83
CA ASP A 254 63.42 -18.48 -27.93
C ASP A 254 62.51 -19.68 -28.25
N ASP A 255 63.05 -20.59 -29.06
CA ASP A 255 62.56 -21.96 -29.18
C ASP A 255 63.12 -22.78 -28.00
N ASN A 256 62.26 -23.28 -27.11
CA ASN A 256 62.57 -24.46 -26.29
C ASN A 256 61.32 -25.19 -25.81
N ASN A 257 61.05 -26.30 -26.49
CA ASN A 257 60.71 -27.66 -26.01
C ASN A 257 59.75 -27.82 -24.81
#